data_AF-A0A8K0F1Y0-F1
#
_entry.id   AF-A0A8K0F1Y0-F1
#
_cell.length_a   1.000
_cell.length_b   1.000
_cell.length_c   1.000
_cell.angle_alpha   90.00
_cell.angle_beta   90.00
_cell.angle_gamma   90.00
#
_symmetry.space_group_name_H-M   'P 1'
#
loop_
_entity.id
_entity.type
_entity.pdbx_description
1 polymer ?
#
loop_
_entity_poly.entity_id
_entity_poly.type
_entity_poly.pdbx_seq_one_letter_code
_entity_poly.pdbx_strand_id
1 'polypeptide(L)'
;MMNNNVIGKAGLSALFPPRRKEDSLHDNVRVMIQRVKNDFFKGLDDEQLMCLPDHVRPRVPVTEEVYRAFVTKSARCRSRKLVFAYESEEVWGTEFREKLDKTKAEGGFGTLEAALKEAERLWRENSPAYQGYRSVAKPGKLPNGRRNIRRTRLEGDSEADYRRRLRETREAAAAANRSHRERVVTDYRREQSAILWQTLRPSIHALAKRLSEEGAAVRELHNEGVRQEIANHVDGYIPPQDDMAALMDRILLEVQRKLLDTE
;
A
#
# COMPACT_ATOMS: atom_id res chain seq x y z
N MET A 1 27.03 -14.24 13.81
CA MET A 1 27.00 -12.81 14.20
C MET A 1 27.45 -11.99 13.00
N MET A 2 26.54 -11.34 12.27
CA MET A 2 26.93 -10.44 11.17
C MET A 2 26.92 -8.98 11.67
N ASN A 3 27.98 -8.25 11.30
CA ASN A 3 28.18 -6.83 11.55
C ASN A 3 26.99 -6.00 11.08
N ASN A 4 26.30 -5.35 12.03
CA ASN A 4 25.21 -4.40 11.82
C ASN A 4 25.65 -3.06 11.19
N ASN A 5 26.78 -3.02 10.47
CA ASN A 5 27.46 -1.79 10.08
C ASN A 5 27.56 -1.55 8.56
N VAL A 6 26.50 -1.89 7.81
CA VAL A 6 26.33 -1.38 6.44
C VAL A 6 24.87 -0.99 6.21
N ILE A 7 24.40 0.08 6.85
CA ILE A 7 23.16 0.77 6.43
C ILE A 7 23.52 1.75 5.29
N GLY A 8 24.17 1.23 4.26
CA GLY A 8 24.02 1.74 2.90
C GLY A 8 22.89 0.94 2.27
N LYS A 9 22.07 1.55 1.41
CA LYS A 9 21.05 0.80 0.63
C LYS A 9 21.76 -0.17 -0.30
N ALA A 10 22.08 -1.36 0.20
CA ALA A 10 22.62 -2.45 -0.56
C ALA A 10 21.51 -2.87 -1.54
N GLY A 11 21.65 -2.53 -2.83
CA GLY A 11 20.60 -2.76 -3.81
C GLY A 11 20.28 -4.24 -4.01
N LEU A 12 19.42 -4.55 -4.99
CA LEU A 12 19.01 -5.93 -5.30
C LEU A 12 20.18 -6.92 -5.51
N SER A 13 21.33 -6.44 -5.97
CA SER A 13 22.54 -7.25 -6.15
C SER A 13 23.13 -7.82 -4.86
N ALA A 14 22.80 -7.24 -3.70
CA ALA A 14 23.21 -7.76 -2.40
C ALA A 14 22.20 -8.79 -1.84
N LEU A 15 20.93 -8.69 -2.24
CA LEU A 15 19.87 -9.58 -1.78
C LEU A 15 19.83 -10.91 -2.57
N PHE A 16 20.16 -10.85 -3.85
CA PHE A 16 20.08 -12.00 -4.75
C PHE A 16 21.47 -12.45 -5.23
N PRO A 17 21.64 -13.73 -5.59
CA PRO A 17 22.88 -14.19 -6.19
C PRO A 17 23.17 -13.44 -7.50
N PRO A 18 24.46 -13.19 -7.81
CA PRO A 18 24.85 -12.63 -9.09
C PRO A 18 24.47 -13.59 -10.22
N ARG A 19 24.25 -13.02 -11.41
CA ARG A 19 24.05 -13.78 -12.65
C ARG A 19 25.22 -14.74 -12.89
N ARG A 20 24.95 -15.97 -13.33
CA ARG A 20 26.00 -16.92 -13.73
C ARG A 20 26.61 -16.48 -15.06
N LYS A 21 27.88 -16.81 -15.32
CA LYS A 21 28.55 -16.37 -16.55
C LYS A 21 27.90 -16.95 -17.80
N GLU A 22 27.40 -18.18 -17.70
CA GLU A 22 26.68 -18.88 -18.76
C GLU A 22 25.22 -18.41 -18.99
N ASP A 23 24.57 -17.76 -18.02
CA ASP A 23 23.17 -17.32 -18.20
C ASP A 23 23.10 -16.31 -19.35
N SER A 24 22.12 -16.40 -20.24
CA SER A 24 21.90 -15.36 -21.25
C SER A 24 21.36 -14.07 -20.62
N LEU A 25 21.32 -12.97 -21.40
CA LEU A 25 20.63 -11.76 -20.92
C LEU A 25 19.13 -12.03 -20.73
N HIS A 26 18.55 -12.82 -21.63
CA HIS A 26 17.14 -13.20 -21.57
C HIS A 26 16.84 -13.98 -20.29
N ASP A 27 17.67 -14.96 -19.91
CA ASP A 27 17.50 -15.72 -18.66
C ASP A 27 17.53 -14.80 -17.44
N ASN A 28 18.46 -13.86 -17.42
CA ASN A 28 18.54 -12.87 -16.35
C ASN A 28 17.27 -11.99 -16.28
N VAL A 29 16.68 -11.62 -17.42
CA VAL A 29 15.40 -10.91 -17.45
C VAL A 29 14.26 -11.78 -16.91
N ARG A 30 14.20 -13.06 -17.28
CA ARG A 30 13.17 -14.00 -16.78
C ARG A 30 13.25 -14.18 -15.27
N VAL A 31 14.46 -14.34 -14.73
CA VAL A 31 14.73 -14.38 -13.28
C VAL A 31 14.23 -13.11 -12.59
N MET A 32 14.52 -11.94 -13.15
CA MET A 32 14.06 -10.66 -12.61
C MET A 32 12.54 -10.54 -12.62
N ILE A 33 11.88 -10.99 -13.68
CA ILE A 33 10.42 -11.02 -13.79
C ILE A 33 9.81 -11.93 -12.72
N GLN A 34 10.35 -13.15 -12.57
CA GLN A 34 9.89 -14.08 -11.54
C GLN A 34 10.02 -13.49 -10.14
N ARG A 35 11.15 -12.83 -9.83
CA ARG A 35 11.33 -12.12 -8.55
C ARG A 35 10.25 -11.05 -8.36
N VAL A 36 9.97 -10.22 -9.37
CA VAL A 36 8.97 -9.14 -9.26
C VAL A 36 7.55 -9.69 -9.07
N LYS A 37 7.17 -10.73 -9.81
CA LYS A 37 5.83 -11.33 -9.74
C LYS A 37 5.53 -11.93 -8.37
N ASN A 38 6.57 -12.41 -7.67
CA ASN A 38 6.46 -12.94 -6.32
C ASN A 38 6.76 -11.89 -5.23
N ASP A 39 6.68 -10.60 -5.56
CA ASP A 39 7.06 -9.47 -4.69
C ASP A 39 8.41 -9.69 -3.98
N PHE A 40 9.40 -10.15 -4.73
CA PHE A 40 10.74 -10.50 -4.28
C PHE A 40 10.76 -11.56 -3.17
N PHE A 41 9.76 -12.45 -3.15
CA PHE A 41 9.58 -13.52 -2.17
C PHE A 41 9.40 -13.02 -0.73
N LYS A 42 8.84 -11.81 -0.61
CA LYS A 42 8.55 -11.19 0.68
C LYS A 42 7.58 -12.06 1.49
N GLY A 43 7.96 -12.33 2.74
CA GLY A 43 7.14 -13.12 3.68
C GLY A 43 7.26 -14.64 3.54
N LEU A 44 8.10 -15.14 2.63
CA LEU A 44 8.44 -16.57 2.62
C LEU A 44 9.47 -16.87 3.71
N ASP A 45 9.29 -18.02 4.37
CA ASP A 45 10.24 -18.57 5.34
C ASP A 45 11.38 -19.34 4.66
N ASP A 46 12.38 -19.76 5.44
CA ASP A 46 13.55 -20.46 4.90
C ASP A 46 13.19 -21.78 4.20
N GLU A 47 12.23 -22.54 4.70
CA GLU A 47 11.82 -23.82 4.12
C GLU A 47 11.16 -23.61 2.76
N GLN A 48 10.27 -22.63 2.66
CA GLN A 48 9.62 -22.23 1.41
C GLN A 48 10.64 -21.70 0.39
N LEU A 49 11.65 -20.96 0.85
CA LEU A 49 12.73 -20.46 -0.01
C LEU A 49 13.62 -21.58 -0.53
N MET A 50 13.86 -22.65 0.24
CA MET A 50 14.65 -23.82 -0.18
C MET A 50 14.02 -24.57 -1.37
N CYS A 51 12.71 -24.48 -1.54
CA CYS A 51 12.00 -25.04 -2.70
C CYS A 51 12.22 -24.24 -4.00
N LEU A 52 12.81 -23.05 -3.92
CA LEU A 52 13.09 -22.21 -5.09
C LEU A 52 14.44 -22.57 -5.72
N PRO A 53 14.56 -22.49 -7.06
CA PRO A 53 15.85 -22.65 -7.71
C PRO A 53 16.90 -21.65 -7.21
N ASP A 54 18.14 -22.11 -7.02
CA ASP A 54 19.23 -21.31 -6.42
C ASP A 54 19.43 -19.95 -7.07
N HIS A 55 19.28 -19.86 -8.39
CA HIS A 55 19.55 -18.65 -9.16
C HIS A 55 18.45 -17.58 -9.03
N VAL A 56 17.23 -17.95 -8.59
CA VAL A 56 16.13 -17.00 -8.33
C VAL A 56 16.01 -16.63 -6.85
N ARG A 57 16.45 -17.54 -5.97
CA ARG A 57 16.30 -17.49 -4.51
C ARG A 57 17.03 -16.30 -3.88
N PRO A 58 16.39 -15.53 -2.97
CA PRO A 58 17.08 -14.53 -2.17
C PRO A 58 18.05 -15.21 -1.19
N ARG A 59 19.13 -14.52 -0.83
CA ARG A 59 20.18 -15.06 0.06
C ARG A 59 19.74 -15.16 1.53
N VAL A 60 18.65 -14.48 1.87
CA VAL A 60 18.06 -14.41 3.21
C VAL A 60 16.54 -14.27 3.10
N PRO A 61 15.77 -14.65 4.13
CA PRO A 61 14.34 -14.35 4.22
C PRO A 61 14.04 -12.87 4.01
N VAL A 62 13.07 -12.59 3.14
CA VAL A 62 12.70 -11.21 2.78
C VAL A 62 11.60 -10.72 3.72
N THR A 63 12.02 -10.30 4.92
CA THR A 63 11.15 -9.62 5.88
C THR A 63 10.78 -8.22 5.39
N GLU A 64 9.82 -7.54 6.05
CA GLU A 64 9.47 -6.15 5.73
C GLU A 64 10.69 -5.20 5.81
N GLU A 65 11.56 -5.42 6.79
CA GLU A 65 12.76 -4.61 7.02
C GLU A 65 13.79 -4.83 5.90
N VAL A 66 14.07 -6.08 5.56
CA VAL A 66 14.95 -6.45 4.44
C VAL A 66 14.38 -5.91 3.13
N TYR A 67 13.08 -6.08 2.89
CA TYR A 67 12.44 -5.57 1.69
C TYR A 67 12.63 -4.05 1.57
N ARG A 68 12.43 -3.28 2.64
CA ARG A 68 12.61 -1.81 2.61
C ARG A 68 14.07 -1.40 2.40
N ALA A 69 15.03 -2.14 2.96
CA ALA A 69 16.45 -1.84 2.87
C ALA A 69 17.00 -2.12 1.45
N PHE A 70 16.63 -3.26 0.85
CA PHE A 70 17.22 -3.74 -0.40
C PHE A 70 16.37 -3.44 -1.65
N VAL A 71 15.05 -3.45 -1.51
CA VAL A 71 14.08 -3.32 -2.63
C VAL A 71 13.60 -1.88 -2.75
N THR A 72 14.45 -1.01 -3.28
CA THR A 72 14.14 0.42 -3.41
C THR A 72 12.92 0.69 -4.29
N LYS A 73 12.22 1.81 -4.06
CA LYS A 73 11.10 2.26 -4.91
C LYS A 73 11.49 2.36 -6.40
N SER A 74 12.71 2.82 -6.69
CA SER A 74 13.20 2.94 -8.06
C SER A 74 13.37 1.56 -8.71
N ALA A 75 14.01 0.61 -8.01
CA ALA A 75 14.16 -0.76 -8.48
C ALA A 75 12.80 -1.40 -8.78
N ARG A 76 11.83 -1.33 -7.84
CA ARG A 76 10.47 -1.83 -8.05
C ARG A 76 9.80 -1.24 -9.29
N CYS A 77 9.93 0.08 -9.46
CA CYS A 77 9.32 0.77 -10.59
C CYS A 77 9.93 0.30 -11.92
N ARG A 78 11.25 0.24 -12.03
CA ARG A 78 11.93 -0.19 -13.27
C ARG A 78 11.63 -1.66 -13.58
N SER A 79 11.66 -2.53 -12.58
CA SER A 79 11.37 -3.95 -12.79
C SER A 79 9.90 -4.21 -13.13
N ARG A 80 8.94 -3.44 -12.61
CA ARG A 80 7.53 -3.52 -13.07
C ARG A 80 7.35 -3.11 -14.52
N LYS A 81 8.07 -2.08 -14.99
CA LYS A 81 8.07 -1.69 -16.40
C LYS A 81 8.67 -2.78 -17.29
N LEU A 82 9.70 -3.48 -16.79
CA LEU A 82 10.27 -4.65 -17.45
C LEU A 82 9.23 -5.78 -17.61
N VAL A 83 8.50 -6.11 -16.54
CA VAL A 83 7.41 -7.10 -16.60
C VAL A 83 6.37 -6.69 -17.63
N PHE A 84 5.90 -5.43 -17.58
CA PHE A 84 4.93 -4.91 -18.56
C PHE A 84 5.43 -5.07 -20.00
N ALA A 85 6.69 -4.71 -20.26
CA ALA A 85 7.22 -4.80 -21.61
C ALA A 85 7.39 -6.25 -22.09
N TYR A 86 7.82 -7.13 -21.19
CA TYR A 86 8.10 -8.52 -21.50
C TYR A 86 6.82 -9.36 -21.68
N GLU A 87 5.77 -9.11 -20.90
CA GLU A 87 4.52 -9.88 -20.94
C GLU A 87 3.51 -9.33 -21.95
N SER A 88 3.81 -8.22 -22.63
CA SER A 88 2.93 -7.67 -23.65
C SER A 88 2.79 -8.61 -24.85
N GLU A 89 1.55 -8.89 -25.23
CA GLU A 89 1.21 -9.69 -26.42
C GLU A 89 1.22 -8.86 -27.71
N GLU A 90 1.39 -7.54 -27.61
CA GLU A 90 1.48 -6.66 -28.77
C GLU A 90 2.80 -6.82 -29.52
N VAL A 91 2.83 -6.39 -30.79
CA VAL A 91 3.99 -6.53 -31.69
C VAL A 91 5.28 -5.97 -31.05
N TRP A 92 5.20 -4.80 -30.41
CA TRP A 92 6.35 -4.19 -29.75
C TRP A 92 6.86 -5.01 -28.54
N GLY A 93 5.99 -5.79 -27.89
CA GLY A 93 6.36 -6.71 -26.81
C GLY A 93 7.11 -7.92 -27.36
N THR A 94 6.66 -8.45 -28.50
CA THR A 94 7.38 -9.51 -29.24
C THR A 94 8.75 -9.04 -29.70
N GLU A 95 8.85 -7.86 -30.31
CA GLU A 95 10.13 -7.27 -30.72
C GLU A 95 11.08 -7.06 -29.52
N PHE A 96 10.54 -6.66 -28.37
CA PHE A 96 11.32 -6.53 -27.14
C PHE A 96 11.91 -7.87 -26.69
N ARG A 97 11.11 -8.95 -26.71
CA ARG A 97 11.59 -10.31 -26.40
C ARG A 97 12.64 -10.79 -27.39
N GLU A 98 12.42 -10.62 -28.69
CA GLU A 98 13.41 -11.01 -29.71
C GLU A 98 14.75 -10.28 -29.55
N LYS A 99 14.73 -9.00 -29.14
CA LYS A 99 15.96 -8.24 -28.85
C LYS A 99 16.70 -8.75 -27.60
N LEU A 100 16.05 -9.47 -26.69
CA LEU A 100 16.71 -10.11 -25.55
C LEU A 100 17.48 -11.38 -25.96
N ASP A 101 17.01 -12.07 -27.01
CA ASP A 101 17.67 -13.25 -27.56
C ASP A 101 18.88 -12.91 -28.44
N LYS A 102 18.88 -11.73 -29.06
CA LYS A 102 19.95 -11.27 -29.95
C LYS A 102 21.15 -10.74 -29.18
N THR A 103 22.35 -10.93 -29.73
CA THR A 103 23.55 -10.25 -29.23
C THR A 103 23.52 -8.76 -29.59
N LYS A 104 24.36 -7.95 -28.95
CA LYS A 104 24.48 -6.52 -29.29
C LYS A 104 24.83 -6.29 -30.76
N ALA A 105 25.64 -7.17 -31.36
CA ALA A 105 26.04 -7.07 -32.77
C ALA A 105 24.86 -7.32 -33.72
N GLU A 106 23.89 -8.13 -33.32
CA GLU A 106 22.68 -8.48 -34.08
C GLU A 106 21.50 -7.54 -33.77
N GLY A 107 21.75 -6.40 -33.10
CA GLY A 107 20.73 -5.42 -32.74
C GLY A 107 20.00 -5.71 -31.42
N GLY A 108 20.47 -6.67 -30.63
CA GLY A 108 19.96 -6.96 -29.29
C GLY A 108 20.52 -6.06 -28.19
N PHE A 109 20.11 -6.30 -26.95
CA PHE A 109 20.56 -5.49 -25.82
C PHE A 109 21.95 -5.92 -25.33
N GLY A 110 22.87 -4.95 -25.19
CA GLY A 110 24.21 -5.24 -24.64
C GLY A 110 24.26 -5.42 -23.12
N THR A 111 23.26 -4.95 -22.37
CA THR A 111 23.22 -5.01 -20.90
C THR A 111 21.78 -5.05 -20.37
N LEU A 112 21.60 -5.52 -19.14
CA LEU A 112 20.31 -5.44 -18.42
C LEU A 112 19.83 -3.98 -18.28
N GLU A 113 20.74 -3.04 -18.06
CA GLU A 113 20.41 -1.62 -17.95
C GLU A 113 19.85 -1.06 -19.27
N ALA A 114 20.36 -1.51 -20.42
CA ALA A 114 19.80 -1.14 -21.72
C ALA A 114 18.38 -1.70 -21.90
N ALA A 115 18.15 -2.97 -21.54
CA ALA A 115 16.82 -3.57 -21.57
C ALA A 115 15.83 -2.85 -20.63
N LEU A 116 16.26 -2.47 -19.42
CA LEU A 116 15.43 -1.70 -18.47
C LEU A 116 15.06 -0.31 -18.99
N LYS A 117 15.99 0.36 -19.70
CA LYS A 117 15.72 1.67 -20.33
C LYS A 117 14.71 1.54 -21.47
N GLU A 118 14.83 0.50 -22.29
CA GLU A 118 13.89 0.26 -23.38
C GLU A 118 12.51 -0.14 -22.86
N ALA A 119 12.44 -1.00 -21.85
CA ALA A 119 11.19 -1.33 -21.18
C ALA A 119 10.52 -0.08 -20.58
N GLU A 120 11.31 0.87 -20.05
CA GLU A 120 10.79 2.14 -19.60
C GLU A 120 10.25 3.02 -20.74
N ARG A 121 10.90 3.02 -21.90
CA ARG A 121 10.41 3.71 -23.10
C ARG A 121 9.07 3.13 -23.55
N LEU A 122 9.00 1.81 -23.73
CA LEU A 122 7.80 1.08 -24.12
C LEU A 122 6.65 1.26 -23.13
N TRP A 123 6.94 1.25 -21.84
CA TRP A 123 5.92 1.54 -20.83
C TRP A 123 5.38 2.96 -20.95
N ARG A 124 6.20 3.97 -21.26
CA ARG A 124 5.71 5.35 -21.44
C ARG A 124 4.86 5.52 -22.70
N GLU A 125 5.13 4.74 -23.74
CA GLU A 125 4.41 4.84 -25.01
C GLU A 125 3.09 4.07 -24.97
N ASN A 126 3.08 2.90 -24.34
CA ASN A 126 1.98 1.93 -24.48
C ASN A 126 1.19 1.69 -23.18
N SER A 127 1.70 2.05 -22.00
CA SER A 127 0.98 1.75 -20.75
C SER A 127 -0.22 2.69 -20.57
N PRO A 128 -1.45 2.16 -20.38
CA PRO A 128 -2.62 2.98 -20.06
C PRO A 128 -2.49 3.67 -18.69
N ALA A 129 -1.71 3.08 -17.78
CA ALA A 129 -1.40 3.67 -16.48
C ALA A 129 -0.41 4.85 -16.57
N TYR A 130 0.26 5.05 -17.72
CA TYR A 130 1.17 6.18 -17.89
C TYR A 130 0.38 7.44 -18.28
N GLN A 131 0.06 8.25 -17.28
CA GLN A 131 -0.39 9.61 -17.52
C GLN A 131 0.85 10.48 -17.77
N GLY A 132 1.14 10.79 -19.04
CA GLY A 132 2.27 11.65 -19.45
C GLY A 132 2.34 13.00 -18.72
N TYR A 133 1.23 13.43 -18.12
CA TYR A 133 1.10 14.66 -17.36
C TYR A 133 1.57 14.60 -15.89
N ARG A 134 1.92 13.43 -15.34
CA ARG A 134 2.23 13.30 -13.89
C ARG A 134 3.71 13.38 -13.50
N SER A 135 4.69 13.30 -14.40
CA SER A 135 6.09 13.29 -13.91
C SER A 135 7.24 13.76 -14.80
N VAL A 136 7.07 14.03 -16.10
CA VAL A 136 8.21 14.53 -16.91
C VAL A 136 7.75 15.45 -18.04
N ALA A 137 7.26 16.64 -17.70
CA ALA A 137 7.38 17.73 -18.66
C ALA A 137 8.81 18.27 -18.55
N LYS A 138 9.51 18.30 -19.67
CA LYS A 138 10.80 18.99 -19.85
C LYS A 138 10.73 20.40 -19.22
N PRO A 139 11.87 21.02 -18.84
CA PRO A 139 11.88 22.48 -18.68
C PRO A 139 11.27 23.10 -19.93
N GLY A 140 10.23 23.93 -19.80
CA GLY A 140 9.48 24.47 -20.95
C GLY A 140 7.98 24.16 -20.95
N LYS A 141 7.34 24.15 -22.13
CA LYS A 141 5.88 24.06 -22.28
C LYS A 141 5.36 22.63 -22.14
N LEU A 142 4.22 22.47 -21.45
CA LEU A 142 3.37 21.28 -21.47
C LEU A 142 2.83 21.02 -22.89
N PRO A 143 2.36 19.80 -23.19
CA PRO A 143 1.74 19.48 -24.48
C PRO A 143 0.58 20.39 -24.89
N ASN A 144 -0.08 21.05 -23.93
CA ASN A 144 -1.14 22.03 -24.16
C ASN A 144 -0.63 23.48 -24.35
N GLY A 145 0.66 23.68 -24.59
CA GLY A 145 1.28 24.99 -24.80
C GLY A 145 1.50 25.83 -23.54
N ARG A 146 0.98 25.42 -22.37
CA ARG A 146 1.16 26.15 -21.09
C ARG A 146 2.55 25.91 -20.52
N ARG A 147 3.17 26.92 -19.91
CA ARG A 147 4.50 26.76 -19.27
C ARG A 147 4.44 25.72 -18.14
N ASN A 148 5.43 24.84 -18.06
CA ASN A 148 5.63 23.93 -16.95
C ASN A 148 6.23 24.71 -15.76
N ILE A 149 5.37 25.44 -15.07
CA ILE A 149 5.72 26.34 -13.95
C ILE A 149 6.38 25.57 -12.78
N ARG A 150 6.20 24.25 -12.71
CA ARG A 150 6.76 23.41 -11.63
C ARG A 150 8.27 23.18 -11.71
N ARG A 151 8.93 23.37 -12.86
CA ARG A 151 10.38 23.09 -13.03
C ARG A 151 11.12 24.09 -13.91
N THR A 152 10.46 25.17 -14.31
CA THR A 152 11.09 26.23 -15.10
C THR A 152 11.29 27.43 -14.18
N ARG A 153 12.49 28.00 -14.15
CA ARG A 153 12.72 29.32 -13.53
C ARG A 153 11.83 30.33 -14.24
N LEU A 154 11.19 31.22 -13.49
CA LEU A 154 10.49 32.34 -14.11
C LEU A 154 11.54 33.34 -14.60
N GLU A 155 11.15 34.14 -15.58
CA GLU A 155 11.99 35.22 -16.07
C GLU A 155 12.14 36.26 -14.94
N GLY A 156 13.38 36.54 -14.53
CA GLY A 156 13.69 37.37 -13.36
C GLY A 156 13.83 36.63 -12.02
N ASP A 157 13.57 35.32 -11.93
CA ASP A 157 13.83 34.55 -10.71
C ASP A 157 15.34 34.40 -10.44
N SER A 158 15.77 34.65 -9.20
CA SER A 158 17.04 34.14 -8.71
C SER A 158 16.97 32.62 -8.47
N GLU A 159 18.11 31.93 -8.41
CA GLU A 159 18.16 30.50 -8.07
C GLU A 159 17.59 30.21 -6.66
N ALA A 160 17.74 31.15 -5.73
CA ALA A 160 17.22 31.02 -4.38
C ALA A 160 15.67 31.05 -4.36
N ASP A 161 15.07 31.96 -5.14
CA ASP A 161 13.62 32.10 -5.25
C ASP A 161 12.99 30.87 -5.94
N TYR A 162 13.65 30.36 -6.98
CA TYR A 162 13.26 29.12 -7.64
C TYR A 162 13.23 27.92 -6.68
N ARG A 163 14.29 27.76 -5.87
CA ARG A 163 14.38 26.67 -4.89
C ARG A 163 13.35 26.82 -3.77
N ARG A 164 13.07 28.05 -3.32
CA ARG A 164 12.04 28.34 -2.33
C ARG A 164 10.65 27.92 -2.85
N ARG A 165 10.27 28.35 -4.06
CA ARG A 165 8.99 27.97 -4.69
C ARG A 165 8.84 26.45 -4.87
N LEU A 166 9.92 25.76 -5.23
CA LEU A 166 9.91 24.29 -5.36
C LEU A 166 9.63 23.58 -4.04
N ARG A 167 10.17 24.10 -2.92
CA ARG A 167 9.90 23.56 -1.58
C ARG A 167 8.45 23.79 -1.19
N GLU A 168 7.96 25.01 -1.33
CA GLU A 168 6.57 25.39 -1.02
C GLU A 168 5.56 24.55 -1.84
N THR A 169 5.83 24.33 -3.13
CA THR A 169 4.96 23.50 -3.99
C THR A 169 4.94 22.04 -3.55
N ARG A 170 6.07 21.50 -3.07
CA ARG A 170 6.16 20.12 -2.55
C ARG A 170 5.43 19.98 -1.23
N GLU A 171 5.58 20.96 -0.35
CA GLU A 171 4.91 21.00 0.95
C GLU A 171 3.39 21.11 0.79
N ALA A 172 2.91 21.99 -0.11
CA ALA A 172 1.50 22.10 -0.43
C ALA A 172 0.91 20.80 -1.00
N ALA A 173 1.64 20.12 -1.91
CA ALA A 173 1.21 18.83 -2.45
C ALA A 173 1.22 17.72 -1.39
N ALA A 174 2.17 17.74 -0.45
CA ALA A 174 2.21 16.81 0.67
C ALA A 174 1.09 17.06 1.67
N ALA A 175 0.74 18.33 1.94
CA ALA A 175 -0.40 18.71 2.78
C ALA A 175 -1.73 18.28 2.16
N ALA A 176 -1.93 18.49 0.86
CA ALA A 176 -3.13 18.06 0.15
C ALA A 176 -3.31 16.53 0.17
N ASN A 177 -2.22 15.76 0.02
CA ASN A 177 -2.27 14.30 0.11
C ASN A 177 -2.56 13.80 1.54
N ARG A 178 -2.06 14.49 2.58
CA ARG A 178 -2.40 14.18 3.98
C ARG A 178 -3.89 14.41 4.23
N SER A 179 -4.42 15.57 3.82
CA SER A 179 -5.84 15.88 3.94
C SER A 179 -6.73 14.89 3.19
N HIS A 180 -6.33 14.43 2.01
CA HIS A 180 -7.09 13.42 1.27
C HIS A 180 -7.13 12.06 2.00
N ARG A 181 -6.01 11.61 2.57
CA ARG A 181 -5.97 10.37 3.36
C ARG A 181 -6.84 10.46 4.61
N GLU A 182 -6.80 11.60 5.29
CA GLU A 182 -7.65 11.85 6.47
C GLU A 182 -9.14 11.81 6.11
N ARG A 183 -9.53 12.39 4.97
CA ARG A 183 -10.91 12.29 4.47
C ARG A 183 -11.32 10.85 4.20
N VAL A 184 -10.49 10.08 3.49
CA VAL A 184 -10.79 8.66 3.20
C VAL A 184 -10.94 7.83 4.49
N VAL A 185 -10.08 8.04 5.49
CA VAL A 185 -10.21 7.36 6.79
C VAL A 185 -11.49 7.78 7.51
N THR A 186 -11.85 9.06 7.43
CA THR A 186 -13.08 9.59 8.05
C THR A 186 -14.33 9.04 7.39
N ASP A 187 -14.35 8.97 6.06
CA ASP A 187 -15.47 8.43 5.29
C ASP A 187 -15.64 6.93 5.54
N TYR A 188 -14.54 6.17 5.58
CA TYR A 188 -14.57 4.75 5.97
C TYR A 188 -15.13 4.55 7.39
N ARG A 189 -14.72 5.38 8.37
CA ARG A 189 -15.28 5.33 9.74
C ARG A 189 -16.77 5.65 9.78
N ARG A 190 -17.24 6.58 8.94
CA ARG A 190 -18.67 6.92 8.84
C ARG A 190 -19.47 5.77 8.24
N GLU A 191 -18.96 5.10 7.21
CA GLU A 191 -19.60 3.92 6.63
C GLU A 191 -19.68 2.77 7.65
N GLN A 192 -18.60 2.48 8.37
CA GLN A 192 -18.60 1.47 9.44
C GLN A 192 -19.59 1.82 10.56
N SER A 193 -19.66 3.09 10.97
CA SER A 193 -20.62 3.54 11.99
C SER A 193 -22.07 3.43 11.50
N ALA A 194 -22.32 3.69 10.22
CA ALA A 194 -23.65 3.57 9.63
C ALA A 194 -24.11 2.10 9.55
N ILE A 195 -23.22 1.19 9.15
CA ILE A 195 -23.47 -0.26 9.12
C ILE A 195 -23.75 -0.77 10.54
N LEU A 196 -22.89 -0.42 11.49
CA LEU A 196 -23.04 -0.80 12.90
C LEU A 196 -24.35 -0.27 13.49
N TRP A 197 -24.74 0.97 13.18
CA TRP A 197 -26.03 1.52 13.61
C TRP A 197 -27.22 0.80 12.96
N GLN A 198 -27.15 0.44 11.68
CA GLN A 198 -28.21 -0.35 11.02
C GLN A 198 -28.43 -1.71 11.71
N THR A 199 -27.36 -2.35 12.17
CA THR A 199 -27.42 -3.62 12.90
C THR A 199 -27.96 -3.46 14.32
N LEU A 200 -27.53 -2.43 15.04
CA LEU A 200 -27.90 -2.22 16.45
C LEU A 200 -29.29 -1.61 16.62
N ARG A 201 -29.70 -0.73 15.70
CA ARG A 201 -30.93 0.07 15.80
C ARG A 201 -32.19 -0.76 16.05
N PRO A 202 -32.47 -1.88 15.34
CA PRO A 202 -33.66 -2.68 15.60
C PRO A 202 -33.71 -3.25 17.01
N SER A 203 -32.56 -3.74 17.52
CA SER A 203 -32.45 -4.32 18.87
C SER A 203 -32.65 -3.26 19.95
N ILE A 204 -32.06 -2.07 19.79
CA ILE A 204 -32.22 -0.95 20.70
C ILE A 204 -33.68 -0.46 20.71
N HIS A 205 -34.34 -0.34 19.55
CA HIS A 205 -35.76 0.02 19.51
C HIS A 205 -36.67 -1.02 20.17
N ALA A 206 -36.39 -2.31 19.98
CA ALA A 206 -37.13 -3.39 20.63
C ALA A 206 -36.97 -3.34 22.15
N LEU A 207 -35.74 -3.12 22.63
CA LEU A 207 -35.43 -2.93 24.05
C LEU A 207 -36.15 -1.71 24.62
N ALA A 208 -36.04 -0.55 23.98
CA ALA A 208 -36.70 0.68 24.41
C ALA A 208 -38.23 0.54 24.46
N LYS A 209 -38.81 -0.20 23.50
CA LYS A 209 -40.25 -0.51 23.52
C LYS A 209 -40.62 -1.41 24.71
N ARG A 210 -39.81 -2.44 25.00
CA ARG A 210 -40.03 -3.35 26.14
C ARG A 210 -39.90 -2.64 27.48
N LEU A 211 -38.98 -1.68 27.57
CA LEU A 211 -38.69 -0.90 28.78
C LEU A 211 -39.40 0.45 28.83
N SER A 212 -40.44 0.65 28.00
CA SER A 212 -41.12 1.95 27.88
C SER A 212 -42.01 2.30 29.08
N GLU A 213 -42.34 1.32 29.92
CA GLU A 213 -43.10 1.53 31.16
C GLU A 213 -42.22 2.04 32.29
N GLU A 214 -42.78 2.93 33.13
CA GLU A 214 -42.09 3.49 34.29
C GLU A 214 -41.61 2.37 35.26
N GLY A 215 -40.36 2.49 35.70
CA GLY A 215 -39.67 1.52 36.54
C GLY A 215 -39.32 0.20 35.86
N ALA A 216 -39.66 -0.04 34.58
CA ALA A 216 -39.40 -1.32 33.91
C ALA A 216 -37.90 -1.59 33.76
N ALA A 217 -37.13 -0.56 33.37
CA ALA A 217 -35.68 -0.67 33.23
C ALA A 217 -35.00 -0.99 34.58
N VAL A 218 -35.44 -0.32 35.65
CA VAL A 218 -34.95 -0.56 37.01
C VAL A 218 -35.31 -1.99 37.45
N ARG A 219 -36.55 -2.46 37.22
CA ARG A 219 -36.95 -3.84 37.55
C ARG A 219 -36.11 -4.89 36.81
N GLU A 220 -35.82 -4.69 35.53
CA GLU A 220 -34.94 -5.58 34.78
C GLU A 220 -33.51 -5.57 35.32
N LEU A 221 -32.97 -4.41 35.67
CA LEU A 221 -31.67 -4.30 36.33
C LEU A 221 -31.66 -4.86 37.76
N HIS A 222 -32.80 -5.05 38.41
CA HIS A 222 -32.84 -5.76 39.68
C HIS A 222 -32.72 -7.29 39.50
N ASN A 223 -32.76 -7.81 38.27
CA ASN A 223 -32.43 -9.20 38.02
C ASN A 223 -30.91 -9.42 38.24
N GLU A 224 -30.57 -10.35 39.13
CA GLU A 224 -29.18 -10.66 39.52
C GLU A 224 -28.33 -11.10 38.32
N GLY A 225 -28.91 -11.86 37.39
CA GLY A 225 -28.20 -12.31 36.18
C GLY A 225 -27.80 -11.14 35.27
N VAL A 226 -28.67 -10.13 35.13
CA VAL A 226 -28.40 -8.94 34.32
C VAL A 226 -27.32 -8.06 34.96
N ARG A 227 -27.36 -7.91 36.29
CA ARG A 227 -26.33 -7.14 37.03
C ARG A 227 -24.97 -7.79 36.96
N GLN A 228 -24.93 -9.11 37.13
CA GLN A 228 -23.69 -9.85 37.07
C GLN A 228 -23.04 -9.74 35.69
N GLU A 229 -23.85 -9.77 34.63
CA GLU A 229 -23.35 -9.63 33.26
C GLU A 229 -22.75 -8.23 33.01
N ILE A 230 -23.41 -7.16 33.47
CA ILE A 230 -22.87 -5.81 33.35
C ILE A 230 -21.60 -5.65 34.20
N ALA A 231 -21.60 -6.18 35.42
CA ALA A 231 -20.44 -6.15 36.32
C ALA A 231 -19.24 -6.92 35.78
N ASN A 232 -19.44 -7.94 34.92
CA ASN A 232 -18.36 -8.63 34.22
C ASN A 232 -17.70 -7.76 33.13
N HIS A 233 -18.37 -6.68 32.69
CA HIS A 233 -17.90 -5.78 31.64
C HIS A 233 -17.45 -4.40 32.15
N VAL A 234 -17.90 -4.00 33.35
CA VAL A 234 -17.62 -2.69 33.94
C VAL A 234 -17.06 -2.85 35.35
N ASP A 235 -15.76 -2.60 35.50
CA ASP A 235 -15.09 -2.65 36.79
C ASP A 235 -15.69 -1.65 37.78
N GLY A 236 -16.05 -2.12 38.97
CA GLY A 236 -16.65 -1.28 40.02
C GLY A 236 -18.07 -0.82 39.71
N TYR A 237 -18.83 -1.58 38.90
CA TYR A 237 -20.21 -1.28 38.56
C TYR A 237 -21.10 -1.05 39.80
N ILE A 238 -21.81 0.08 39.81
CA ILE A 238 -22.81 0.43 40.82
C ILE A 238 -24.16 0.53 40.10
N PRO A 239 -25.17 -0.28 40.48
CA PRO A 239 -26.47 -0.24 39.84
C PRO A 239 -27.15 1.14 39.95
N PRO A 240 -27.74 1.66 38.87
CA PRO A 240 -28.40 2.95 38.86
C PRO A 240 -29.71 2.91 39.67
N GLN A 241 -30.09 4.07 40.20
CA GLN A 241 -31.30 4.23 41.03
C GLN A 241 -32.45 4.92 40.30
N ASP A 242 -32.19 5.55 39.15
CA ASP A 242 -33.19 6.21 38.32
C ASP A 242 -33.41 5.48 36.99
N ASP A 243 -34.60 5.67 36.42
CA ASP A 243 -35.06 4.98 35.21
C ASP A 243 -34.23 5.30 33.97
N MET A 244 -33.70 6.52 33.85
CA MET A 244 -32.93 6.93 32.67
C MET A 244 -31.54 6.31 32.68
N ALA A 245 -30.85 6.34 33.82
CA ALA A 245 -29.57 5.65 33.98
C ALA A 245 -29.74 4.13 33.83
N ALA A 246 -30.83 3.56 34.37
CA ALA A 246 -31.16 2.16 34.18
C ALA A 246 -31.35 1.78 32.69
N LEU A 247 -32.07 2.61 31.94
CA LEU A 247 -32.25 2.39 30.50
C LEU A 247 -30.92 2.47 29.74
N MET A 248 -30.03 3.40 30.10
CA MET A 248 -28.72 3.54 29.46
C MET A 248 -27.82 2.32 29.71
N ASP A 249 -27.81 1.78 30.92
CA ASP A 249 -27.07 0.55 31.25
C ASP A 249 -27.60 -0.65 30.46
N ARG A 250 -28.93 -0.74 30.28
CA ARG A 250 -29.54 -1.80 29.46
C ARG A 250 -29.19 -1.63 27.98
N ILE A 251 -29.17 -0.40 27.46
CA ILE A 251 -28.76 -0.12 26.08
C ILE A 251 -27.29 -0.49 25.88
N LEU A 252 -26.41 -0.15 26.83
CA LEU A 252 -24.99 -0.51 26.77
C LEU A 252 -24.80 -2.03 26.72
N LEU A 253 -25.48 -2.78 27.60
CA LEU A 253 -25.38 -4.23 27.60
C LEU A 253 -25.91 -4.85 26.29
N GLU A 254 -27.02 -4.33 25.76
CA GLU A 254 -27.58 -4.82 24.49
C GLU A 254 -26.66 -4.54 23.31
N VAL A 255 -25.97 -3.39 23.30
CA VAL A 255 -24.93 -3.08 22.31
C VAL A 255 -23.76 -4.06 22.46
N GLN A 256 -23.29 -4.33 23.68
CA GLN A 256 -22.20 -5.28 23.92
C GLN A 256 -22.55 -6.69 23.43
N ARG A 257 -23.72 -7.21 23.79
CA ARG A 257 -24.22 -8.52 23.31
C ARG A 257 -24.20 -8.59 21.79
N LYS A 258 -24.75 -7.57 21.12
CA LYS A 258 -24.84 -7.56 19.64
C LYS A 258 -23.49 -7.39 18.94
N LEU A 259 -22.49 -6.81 19.58
CA LEU A 259 -21.14 -6.70 19.03
C LEU A 259 -20.29 -7.94 19.32
N LEU A 260 -20.56 -8.65 20.42
CA LEU A 260 -19.83 -9.86 20.81
C LEU A 260 -20.44 -11.14 20.22
N ASP A 261 -21.74 -11.17 19.92
CA ASP A 261 -22.44 -12.29 19.27
C ASP A 261 -22.25 -12.32 17.73
N THR A 262 -21.43 -11.44 17.16
CA THR A 262 -21.18 -11.33 15.69
C THR A 262 -20.06 -12.24 15.16
N GLU A 263 -19.89 -13.45 15.72
CA GLU A 263 -19.10 -14.54 15.11
C GLU A 263 -19.90 -15.34 14.09
#